data_AF-I0AG15-F1
#
_entry.id   AF-I0AG15-F1
#
_cell.length_a   1.000
_cell.length_b   1.000
_cell.length_c   1.000
_cell.angle_alpha   90.00
_cell.angle_beta   90.00
_cell.angle_gamma   90.00
#
_symmetry.space_group_name_H-M   'P 1'
#
loop_
_entity.id
_entity.type
_entity.pdbx_description
1 polymer ?
#
loop_
_entity_poly.entity_id
_entity_poly.type
_entity_poly.pdbx_seq_one_letter_code
_entity_poly.pdbx_strand_id
1 'polypeptide(L)'
;MIGLADFSLIEMISYIFLVAGISLWFNSFVESNKGGIFTGSFVFLSGIVLAVESSFTIWNPARMIFPSIFIISGISLLFVYMSDKNKIVFLILSLLLLAAGMFYLFDRINFKTYVFIEAVWEIILRFWFVIILIAFIIFIMAKSSNQKEDYKNSE
;
A
#
# COMPACT_ATOMS: atom_id res chain seq x y z
N MET A 1 12.09 -24.66 -25.30
CA MET A 1 11.77 -24.51 -23.87
C MET A 1 10.79 -23.36 -23.77
N ILE A 2 9.60 -23.61 -23.22
CA ILE A 2 8.55 -22.61 -23.08
C ILE A 2 9.12 -21.48 -22.21
N GLY A 3 9.16 -20.26 -22.74
CA GLY A 3 9.63 -19.06 -22.05
C GLY A 3 8.66 -18.68 -20.93
N LEU A 4 8.71 -19.44 -19.85
CA LEU A 4 8.21 -19.01 -18.56
C LEU A 4 9.09 -17.84 -18.14
N ALA A 5 8.50 -16.66 -18.01
CA ALA A 5 9.20 -15.48 -17.54
C ALA A 5 9.96 -15.82 -16.23
N ASP A 6 11.26 -15.49 -16.21
CA ASP A 6 12.14 -15.67 -15.05
C ASP A 6 11.76 -14.66 -13.96
N PHE A 7 10.64 -14.90 -13.28
CA PHE A 7 10.25 -14.13 -12.11
C PHE A 7 11.01 -14.61 -10.88
N SER A 8 11.53 -13.67 -10.10
CA SER A 8 12.11 -14.02 -8.80
C SER A 8 11.00 -14.40 -7.81
N LEU A 9 11.31 -15.26 -6.83
CA LEU A 9 10.35 -15.64 -5.78
C LEU A 9 9.82 -14.42 -5.01
N ILE A 10 10.68 -13.43 -4.77
CA ILE A 10 10.33 -12.18 -4.08
C ILE A 10 9.34 -11.36 -4.91
N GLU A 11 9.54 -11.30 -6.23
CA GLU A 11 8.63 -10.63 -7.15
C GLU A 11 7.26 -11.32 -7.22
N MET A 12 7.22 -12.65 -7.18
CA MET A 12 5.95 -13.38 -7.10
C MET A 12 5.22 -13.10 -5.77
N ILE A 13 5.94 -13.11 -4.64
CA ILE A 13 5.35 -12.79 -3.33
C ILE A 13 4.85 -11.35 -3.29
N SER A 14 5.58 -10.40 -3.87
CA SER A 14 5.18 -9.00 -3.89
C SER A 14 3.84 -8.82 -4.62
N TYR A 15 3.65 -9.46 -5.78
CA TYR A 15 2.37 -9.44 -6.49
C TYR A 15 1.23 -10.11 -5.71
N ILE A 16 1.49 -11.23 -5.03
CA ILE A 16 0.50 -11.86 -4.16
C ILE A 16 0.07 -10.90 -3.04
N PHE A 17 1.02 -10.22 -2.39
CA PHE A 17 0.75 -9.26 -1.33
C PHE A 17 -0.02 -8.04 -1.84
N LEU A 18 0.32 -7.54 -3.03
CA LEU A 18 -0.41 -6.44 -3.66
C LEU A 18 -1.86 -6.82 -3.92
N VAL A 19 -2.12 -7.95 -4.60
CA VAL A 19 -3.47 -8.37 -4.96
C VAL A 19 -4.29 -8.76 -3.73
N ALA A 20 -3.71 -9.54 -2.82
CA ALA A 20 -4.41 -9.96 -1.59
C ALA A 20 -4.68 -8.76 -0.67
N GLY A 21 -3.70 -7.88 -0.51
CA GLY A 21 -3.80 -6.70 0.34
C GLY A 21 -4.87 -5.72 -0.15
N ILE A 22 -4.88 -5.37 -1.44
CA ILE A 22 -5.89 -4.44 -1.98
C ILE A 22 -7.30 -5.04 -1.94
N SER A 23 -7.43 -6.34 -2.22
CA SER A 23 -8.72 -7.04 -2.17
C SER A 23 -9.27 -7.08 -0.74
N LEU A 24 -8.43 -7.43 0.25
CA LEU A 24 -8.80 -7.43 1.65
C LEU A 24 -9.16 -6.02 2.14
N TRP A 25 -8.35 -5.03 1.78
CA TRP A 25 -8.59 -3.63 2.14
C TRP A 25 -9.92 -3.13 1.59
N PHE A 26 -10.18 -3.36 0.30
CA PHE A 26 -11.40 -2.89 -0.36
C PHE A 26 -12.65 -3.50 0.26
N ASN A 27 -12.69 -4.84 0.41
CA ASN A 27 -13.84 -5.52 1.01
C ASN A 27 -14.06 -5.07 2.45
N SER A 28 -12.98 -4.94 3.23
CA SER A 28 -13.06 -4.48 4.61
C SER A 28 -13.49 -3.02 4.73
N PHE A 29 -13.15 -2.19 3.74
CA PHE A 29 -13.57 -0.80 3.69
C PHE A 29 -15.08 -0.70 3.44
N VAL A 30 -15.62 -1.50 2.52
CA VAL A 30 -17.06 -1.60 2.25
C VAL A 30 -17.82 -2.10 3.49
N GLU A 31 -17.30 -3.13 4.16
CA GLU A 31 -17.92 -3.70 5.37
C GLU A 31 -17.62 -2.89 6.65
N SER A 32 -16.88 -1.78 6.56
CA SER A 32 -16.44 -0.98 7.71
C SER A 32 -15.68 -1.78 8.79
N ASN A 33 -15.01 -2.86 8.39
CA ASN A 33 -14.19 -3.70 9.27
C ASN A 33 -12.80 -3.09 9.46
N LYS A 34 -12.61 -2.40 10.58
CA LYS A 34 -11.36 -1.68 10.93
C LYS A 34 -10.11 -2.57 10.93
N GLY A 35 -10.22 -3.78 11.47
CA GLY A 35 -9.10 -4.72 11.52
C GLY A 35 -8.69 -5.20 10.13
N GLY A 36 -9.68 -5.44 9.26
CA GLY A 36 -9.46 -5.79 7.86
C GLY A 36 -8.89 -4.63 7.04
N ILE A 37 -9.31 -3.38 7.28
CA ILE A 37 -8.74 -2.18 6.65
C ILE A 37 -7.27 -2.03 7.02
N PHE A 38 -6.93 -2.16 8.31
CA PHE A 38 -5.54 -2.11 8.75
C PHE A 38 -4.71 -3.22 8.11
N THR A 39 -5.17 -4.47 8.23
CA THR A 39 -4.41 -5.64 7.76
C THR A 39 -4.26 -5.63 6.24
N GLY A 40 -5.33 -5.33 5.50
CA GLY A 40 -5.30 -5.26 4.03
C GLY A 40 -4.35 -4.17 3.53
N SER A 41 -4.43 -2.97 4.12
CA SER A 41 -3.49 -1.90 3.76
C SER A 41 -2.05 -2.23 4.14
N PHE A 42 -1.82 -2.84 5.30
CA PHE A 42 -0.48 -3.23 5.75
C PHE A 42 0.15 -4.25 4.80
N VAL A 43 -0.61 -5.29 4.43
CA VAL A 43 -0.20 -6.33 3.47
C VAL A 43 0.05 -5.71 2.09
N PHE A 44 -0.85 -4.85 1.61
CA PHE A 44 -0.72 -4.17 0.32
C PHE A 44 0.55 -3.33 0.26
N LEU A 45 0.78 -2.46 1.24
CA LEU A 45 1.95 -1.58 1.31
C LEU A 45 3.25 -2.38 1.48
N SER A 46 3.22 -3.50 2.22
CA SER A 46 4.35 -4.42 2.30
C SER A 46 4.69 -5.03 0.94
N GLY A 47 3.67 -5.37 0.14
CA GLY A 47 3.83 -5.79 -1.25
C GLY A 47 4.52 -4.74 -2.12
N ILE A 48 4.18 -3.45 -1.95
CA ILE A 48 4.85 -2.34 -2.64
C ILE A 48 6.34 -2.31 -2.27
N VAL A 49 6.67 -2.43 -0.98
CA VAL A 49 8.08 -2.42 -0.53
C VAL A 49 8.86 -3.57 -1.14
N LEU A 50 8.30 -4.79 -1.14
CA LEU A 50 8.94 -5.95 -1.76
C LEU A 50 9.13 -5.78 -3.27
N ALA A 51 8.15 -5.20 -3.97
CA ALA A 51 8.25 -4.93 -5.40
C ALA A 51 9.32 -3.87 -5.72
N VAL A 52 9.47 -2.85 -4.88
CA VAL A 52 10.54 -1.86 -5.01
C VAL A 52 11.90 -2.48 -4.71
N GLU A 53 12.02 -3.28 -3.65
CA GLU A 53 13.27 -3.98 -3.32
C GLU A 53 13.72 -4.94 -4.43
N SER A 54 12.79 -5.68 -5.05
CA SER A 54 13.13 -6.58 -6.15
C SER A 54 13.51 -5.83 -7.44
N SER A 55 13.02 -4.60 -7.61
CA SER A 55 13.19 -3.84 -8.85
C SER A 55 14.38 -2.88 -8.80
N PHE A 56 14.80 -2.43 -7.62
CA PHE A 56 15.83 -1.40 -7.44
C PHE A 56 16.96 -1.90 -6.54
N THR A 57 18.19 -1.51 -6.85
CA THR A 57 19.35 -1.85 -6.02
C THR A 57 19.38 -0.96 -4.78
N ILE A 58 18.93 -1.49 -3.64
CA ILE A 58 18.92 -0.77 -2.37
C ILE A 58 20.22 -1.01 -1.61
N TRP A 59 20.94 0.06 -1.27
CA TRP A 59 22.12 -0.05 -0.43
C TRP A 59 21.72 -0.24 1.04
N ASN A 60 22.03 -1.41 1.59
CA ASN A 60 21.73 -1.82 2.97
C ASN A 60 20.22 -1.82 3.32
N PRO A 61 19.42 -2.72 2.72
CA PRO A 61 17.98 -2.78 2.91
C PRO A 61 17.57 -3.02 4.37
N ALA A 62 18.42 -3.68 5.17
CA ALA A 62 18.18 -3.91 6.59
C ALA A 62 17.97 -2.61 7.40
N ARG A 63 18.59 -1.50 6.99
CA ARG A 63 18.38 -0.19 7.63
C ARG A 63 17.02 0.42 7.33
N MET A 64 16.33 -0.05 6.30
CA MET A 64 15.02 0.45 5.88
C MET A 64 13.86 -0.30 6.52
N ILE A 65 14.08 -1.51 7.06
CA ILE A 65 13.03 -2.36 7.63
C ILE A 65 12.22 -1.63 8.71
N PHE A 66 12.88 -1.09 9.74
CA PHE A 66 12.19 -0.40 10.84
C PHE A 66 11.44 0.86 10.39
N PRO A 67 12.06 1.82 9.69
CA PRO A 67 11.32 2.99 9.21
C PRO A 67 10.17 2.62 8.28
N SER A 68 10.33 1.60 7.41
CA SER A 68 9.23 1.10 6.57
C SER A 68 8.07 0.54 7.41
N ILE A 69 8.33 -0.28 8.43
CA ILE A 69 7.27 -0.82 9.30
C ILE A 69 6.50 0.30 9.99
N PHE A 70 7.20 1.32 10.50
CA PHE A 70 6.55 2.48 11.13
C PHE A 70 5.71 3.27 10.14
N ILE A 71 6.24 3.56 8.94
CA ILE A 71 5.52 4.30 7.90
C ILE A 71 4.30 3.51 7.41
N ILE A 72 4.47 2.23 7.09
CA ILE A 72 3.37 1.35 6.64
C ILE A 72 2.27 1.29 7.71
N SER A 73 2.63 1.02 8.96
CA SER A 73 1.66 0.97 10.07
C SER A 73 0.94 2.31 10.25
N GLY A 74 1.68 3.42 10.11
CA GLY A 74 1.14 4.77 10.19
C GLY A 74 0.12 5.06 9.09
N ILE A 75 0.41 4.71 7.84
CA ILE A 75 -0.51 4.85 6.70
C ILE A 75 -1.72 3.92 6.86
N SER A 76 -1.51 2.68 7.31
CA SER A 76 -2.59 1.72 7.56
C SER A 76 -3.59 2.24 8.61
N LEU A 77 -3.11 2.81 9.72
CA LEU A 77 -3.97 3.45 10.72
C LEU A 77 -4.68 4.69 10.18
N LEU A 78 -4.03 5.44 9.28
CA LEU A 78 -4.65 6.58 8.61
C LEU A 78 -5.86 6.13 7.79
N PHE A 79 -5.75 5.01 7.05
CA PHE A 79 -6.90 4.45 6.33
C PHE A 79 -8.03 3.99 7.26
N VAL A 80 -7.71 3.41 8.41
CA VAL A 80 -8.72 3.07 9.43
C VAL A 80 -9.46 4.33 9.91
N TYR A 81 -8.72 5.42 10.15
CA TYR A 81 -9.32 6.71 10.52
C TYR A 81 -10.19 7.30 9.40
N MET A 82 -9.78 7.19 8.13
CA MET A 82 -10.56 7.68 7.00
C MET A 82 -11.91 6.94 6.85
N SER A 83 -11.96 5.66 7.21
CA SER A 83 -13.19 4.87 7.22
C SER A 83 -14.14 5.29 8.35
N ASP A 84 -13.62 5.63 9.53
CA ASP A 84 -14.42 6.10 10.67
C ASP A 84 -13.75 7.30 11.36
N LYS A 85 -14.09 8.50 10.87
CA LYS A 85 -13.53 9.78 11.32
C LYS A 85 -13.82 10.11 12.79
N ASN A 86 -14.74 9.38 13.43
CA ASN A 86 -15.09 9.61 14.85
C ASN A 86 -14.00 9.08 15.81
N LYS A 87 -13.06 8.24 15.33
CA LYS A 87 -12.02 7.63 16.16
C LYS A 87 -10.67 8.31 15.99
N ILE A 88 -10.57 9.54 16.51
CA ILE A 88 -9.35 10.38 16.45
C ILE A 88 -8.09 9.69 16.99
N VAL A 89 -8.24 8.71 17.89
CA VAL A 89 -7.13 7.92 18.43
C VAL A 89 -6.30 7.27 17.30
N PHE A 90 -6.94 6.78 16.23
CA PHE A 90 -6.22 6.20 15.10
C PHE A 90 -5.42 7.24 14.32
N LEU A 91 -5.92 8.47 14.21
CA LEU A 91 -5.17 9.57 13.60
C LEU A 91 -3.93 9.93 14.42
N ILE A 92 -4.07 10.04 15.74
CA ILE A 92 -2.95 10.36 16.63
C ILE A 92 -1.87 9.28 16.54
N LEU A 93 -2.26 8.00 16.62
CA LEU A 93 -1.32 6.89 16.48
C LEU A 93 -0.68 6.85 15.10
N SER A 94 -1.44 7.11 14.03
CA SER A 94 -0.90 7.22 12.67
C SER A 94 0.18 8.29 12.58
N LEU A 95 -0.09 9.50 13.07
CA LEU A 95 0.86 10.60 13.04
C LEU A 95 2.11 10.31 13.87
N LEU A 96 1.97 9.68 15.04
CA LEU A 96 3.11 9.27 15.86
C LEU A 96 3.99 8.23 15.15
N LEU A 97 3.39 7.22 14.52
CA LEU A 97 4.14 6.21 13.78
C LEU A 97 4.81 6.79 12.52
N LEU A 98 4.12 7.66 11.78
CA LEU A 98 4.70 8.37 10.63
C LEU A 98 5.88 9.25 11.07
N ALA A 99 5.72 10.02 12.15
CA ALA A 99 6.81 10.84 12.70
C ALA A 99 7.99 9.98 13.15
N ALA A 100 7.75 8.86 13.84
CA ALA A 100 8.79 7.93 14.25
C ALA A 100 9.54 7.33 13.05
N GLY A 101 8.80 6.89 12.02
CA GLY A 101 9.40 6.37 10.78
C GLY A 101 10.27 7.41 10.07
N MET A 102 9.77 8.64 9.94
CA MET A 102 10.54 9.74 9.35
C MET A 102 11.78 10.09 10.19
N PHE A 103 11.66 10.13 11.52
CA PHE A 103 12.80 10.37 12.40
C PHE A 103 13.91 9.33 12.21
N TYR A 104 13.54 8.04 12.11
CA TYR A 104 14.48 6.96 11.79
C TYR A 104 15.17 7.14 10.44
N LEU A 105 14.45 7.59 9.41
CA LEU A 105 15.03 7.87 8.09
C LEU A 105 16.05 9.01 8.15
N PHE A 106 15.74 10.10 8.85
CA PHE A 106 16.64 11.25 8.97
C PHE A 106 17.92 10.92 9.74
N ASP A 107 17.79 10.19 10.86
CA ASP A 107 18.93 9.85 11.73
C ASP A 107 19.91 8.87 11.04
N ARG A 108 19.41 7.92 10.25
CA ARG A 108 20.23 6.81 9.75
C ARG A 108 20.71 6.90 8.29
N ILE A 109 20.06 7.73 7.46
CA ILE A 109 20.21 7.60 5.99
C ILE A 109 20.88 8.83 5.33
N ASN A 110 21.35 9.85 6.08
CA ASN A 110 21.82 11.11 5.48
C ASN A 110 20.83 11.62 4.42
N PHE A 111 19.55 11.59 4.80
CA PHE A 111 18.45 11.75 3.87
C PHE A 111 18.52 13.10 3.15
N LYS A 112 18.69 13.07 1.83
CA LYS A 112 18.62 14.24 0.96
C LYS A 112 17.25 14.26 0.30
N THR A 113 16.41 15.24 0.65
CA THR A 113 15.03 15.35 0.15
C THR A 113 14.96 15.33 -1.38
N TYR A 114 15.91 15.97 -2.07
CA TYR A 114 15.98 15.97 -3.53
C TYR A 114 16.13 14.55 -4.10
N VAL A 115 17.08 13.76 -3.56
CA VAL A 115 17.33 12.37 -4.00
C VAL A 115 16.10 11.49 -3.73
N PHE A 116 15.40 11.74 -2.63
CA PHE A 116 14.16 11.03 -2.33
C PHE A 116 13.05 11.32 -3.34
N ILE A 117 12.83 12.59 -3.69
CA ILE A 117 11.80 12.98 -4.67
C ILE A 117 12.11 12.37 -6.05
N GLU A 118 13.39 12.41 -6.47
CA GLU A 118 13.84 11.80 -7.72
C GLU A 118 13.59 10.28 -7.73
N ALA A 119 13.93 9.57 -6.65
CA ALA A 119 13.67 8.15 -6.52
C ALA A 119 12.16 7.82 -6.53
N VAL A 120 11.32 8.61 -5.85
CA VAL A 120 9.86 8.44 -5.88
C VAL A 120 9.33 8.61 -7.31
N TRP A 121 9.86 9.59 -8.04
CA TRP A 121 9.48 9.82 -9.43
C TRP A 121 9.84 8.64 -10.34
N GLU A 122 11.05 8.09 -10.22
CA GLU A 122 11.46 6.90 -10.97
C GLU A 122 10.58 5.67 -10.67
N ILE A 123 10.22 5.47 -9.40
CA ILE A 123 9.31 4.39 -8.99
C ILE A 123 7.95 4.57 -9.66
N ILE A 124 7.37 5.77 -9.64
CA ILE A 124 6.08 6.06 -10.29
C ILE A 124 6.15 5.77 -11.79
N LEU A 125 7.19 6.26 -12.47
CA LEU A 125 7.38 6.02 -13.90
C LEU A 125 7.56 4.55 -14.23
N ARG A 126 8.17 3.75 -13.34
CA ARG A 126 8.35 2.32 -13.57
C ARG A 126 7.08 1.51 -13.35
N PHE A 127 6.26 1.90 -12.37
CA PHE A 127 5.05 1.18 -11.99
C PHE A 127 3.74 1.81 -12.49
N TRP A 128 3.81 2.79 -13.39
CA TRP A 128 2.63 3.51 -13.92
C TRP A 128 1.54 2.58 -14.46
N PHE A 129 1.93 1.51 -15.16
CA PHE A 129 0.99 0.52 -15.70
C PHE A 129 0.23 -0.23 -14.59
N VAL A 130 0.90 -0.56 -13.49
CA VAL A 130 0.27 -1.22 -12.33
C VAL A 130 -0.76 -0.29 -11.68
N ILE A 131 -0.45 1.00 -11.59
CA ILE A 131 -1.38 2.02 -11.07
C ILE A 131 -2.64 2.09 -11.93
N ILE A 132 -2.48 2.09 -13.27
CA ILE A 132 -3.61 2.09 -14.21
C ILE A 132 -4.46 0.83 -14.05
N LEU A 133 -3.82 -0.33 -13.91
CA LEU A 133 -4.51 -1.60 -13.78
C LEU A 133 -5.34 -1.64 -12.48
N ILE A 134 -4.77 -1.19 -11.36
CA ILE A 134 -5.49 -1.06 -10.09
C ILE A 134 -6.67 -0.08 -10.24
N ALA A 135 -6.48 1.08 -10.87
CA ALA A 135 -7.55 2.05 -11.10
C ALA A 135 -8.69 1.47 -11.96
N PHE A 136 -8.35 0.66 -12.97
CA PHE A 136 -9.32 -0.01 -13.83
C PHE A 136 -10.13 -1.07 -13.07
N ILE A 137 -9.49 -1.88 -12.22
CA ILE A 137 -10.18 -2.85 -11.36
C ILE A 137 -11.15 -2.13 -10.43
N ILE A 138 -10.70 -1.06 -9.76
CA ILE A 138 -11.54 -0.25 -8.86
C ILE A 138 -12.74 0.32 -9.63
N PHE A 139 -12.53 0.83 -10.84
CA PHE A 139 -13.59 1.37 -11.69
C PHE A 139 -14.66 0.30 -12.03
N ILE A 140 -14.24 -0.91 -12.40
CA ILE A 140 -15.17 -2.02 -12.68
C ILE A 140 -15.95 -2.41 -11.43
N MET A 141 -15.27 -2.55 -10.29
CA MET A 141 -15.92 -2.93 -9.02
C MET A 141 -16.92 -1.87 -8.55
N ALA A 142 -16.57 -0.59 -8.64
CA ALA A 142 -17.46 0.52 -8.31
C ALA A 142 -18.72 0.52 -9.20
N LYS A 143 -18.55 0.31 -10.51
CA LYS A 143 -19.69 0.21 -11.45
C LYS A 143 -20.61 -0.96 -11.11
N SER A 144 -20.05 -2.12 -10.75
CA SER A 144 -20.84 -3.30 -10.38
C SER A 144 -21.60 -3.12 -9.06
N SER A 145 -21.09 -2.33 -8.12
CA SER A 145 -21.75 -2.06 -6.84
C SER A 145 -23.01 -1.20 -7.03
N ASN A 146 -22.92 -0.11 -7.79
CA ASN A 146 -24.07 0.76 -8.08
C ASN A 146 -25.20 0.01 -8.79
N GLN A 147 -24.86 -0.94 -9.67
CA GLN A 147 -25.87 -1.73 -10.38
C GLN A 147 -26.69 -2.61 -9.42
N LYS A 148 -26.10 -3.11 -8.32
CA LYS A 148 -26.82 -3.93 -7.34
C LYS A 148 -27.77 -3.13 -6.46
N GLU A 149 -27.52 -1.84 -6.24
CA GLU A 149 -28.44 -0.96 -5.51
C GLU A 149 -29.67 -0.58 -6.35
N ASP A 150 -29.52 -0.36 -7.65
CA ASP A 150 -30.65 -0.05 -8.55
C ASP A 150 -31.66 -1.19 -8.69
N TYR A 151 -31.21 -2.46 -8.72
CA TYR A 151 -32.11 -3.61 -8.74
C TYR A 151 -32.88 -3.81 -7.43
N LYS A 152 -32.34 -3.33 -6.31
CA LYS A 152 -32.97 -3.47 -4.98
C LYS A 152 -34.03 -2.40 -4.69
N ASN A 153 -33.97 -1.28 -5.40
CA ASN A 153 -34.93 -0.17 -5.30
C ASN A 153 -36.05 -0.26 -6.36
N SER A 154 -36.05 -1.28 -7.20
CA SER A 154 -37.05 -1.52 -8.25
C SER A 154 -37.98 -2.72 -7.96
N GLU A 155 -37.86 -3.34 -6.78
CA GLU A 155 -38.84 -4.26 -6.15
C GLU A 155 -39.63 -3.55 -5.05
#